data_AF-A0A1B6I0B5-F1
#
_entry.id   AF-A0A1B6I0B5-F1
#
_cell.length_a   1.000
_cell.length_b   1.000
_cell.length_c   1.000
_cell.angle_alpha   90.00
_cell.angle_beta   90.00
_cell.angle_gamma   90.00
#
_symmetry.space_group_name_H-M   'P 1'
#
loop_
_entity.id
_entity.type
_entity.pdbx_description
1 polymer ?
#
loop_
_entity_poly.entity_id
_entity_poly.type
_entity_poly.pdbx_seq_one_letter_code
_entity_poly.pdbx_strand_id
1 'polypeptide(L)'
;MVSVIRAFMDMESCRYYIDELYSQDTQKCLDAIVCLKNSVIGSNRQKGSVIAQGVVPRLVQLLSDTSLPLEVRRETAVTLGSLAKGTDAHIKQLIDVNVVPLLLNSVMSSDDLKLTEACL
;
A
#
# COMPACT_ATOMS: atom_id res chain seq x y z
N MET A 1 -25.14 -21.13 -5.47
CA MET A 1 -25.49 -19.91 -4.68
C MET A 1 -24.41 -19.53 -3.65
N VAL A 2 -23.19 -20.09 -3.70
CA VAL A 2 -22.11 -19.84 -2.73
C VAL A 2 -21.10 -18.80 -3.25
N SER A 3 -20.98 -18.62 -4.57
CA SER A 3 -19.99 -17.72 -5.18
C SER A 3 -20.32 -16.23 -5.05
N VAL A 4 -21.61 -15.89 -4.92
CA VAL A 4 -22.07 -14.48 -4.87
C VAL A 4 -21.79 -13.88 -3.49
N ILE A 5 -21.95 -14.65 -2.41
CA ILE A 5 -21.75 -14.18 -1.03
C ILE A 5 -20.28 -13.84 -0.78
N ARG A 6 -19.35 -14.64 -1.34
CA ARG A 6 -17.90 -14.38 -1.21
C ARG A 6 -17.48 -13.11 -1.95
N ALA A 7 -18.00 -12.90 -3.17
CA ALA A 7 -17.77 -11.67 -3.93
C ALA A 7 -18.42 -10.42 -3.28
N PHE A 8 -19.55 -10.57 -2.60
CA PHE A 8 -20.20 -9.49 -1.84
C PHE A 8 -19.41 -9.12 -0.57
N MET A 9 -18.90 -10.11 0.19
CA MET A 9 -18.00 -9.88 1.32
C MET A 9 -16.66 -9.26 0.88
N ASP A 10 -16.13 -9.67 -0.28
CA ASP A 10 -14.93 -9.07 -0.86
C ASP A 10 -15.16 -7.59 -1.23
N MET A 11 -16.36 -7.21 -1.68
CA MET A 11 -16.69 -5.82 -2.04
C MET A 11 -16.91 -4.89 -0.84
N GLU A 12 -17.49 -5.37 0.26
CA GLU A 12 -17.60 -4.58 1.51
C GLU A 12 -16.25 -4.46 2.22
N SER A 13 -15.43 -5.53 2.19
CA SER A 13 -14.06 -5.49 2.69
C SER A 13 -13.18 -4.52 1.92
N CYS A 14 -13.44 -4.32 0.62
CA CYS A 14 -12.65 -3.43 -0.23
C CYS A 14 -12.73 -1.93 0.12
N ARG A 15 -13.80 -1.47 0.80
CA ARG A 15 -13.91 -0.07 1.24
C ARG A 15 -13.46 0.11 2.69
N TYR A 16 -13.71 -0.89 3.53
CA TYR A 16 -13.41 -0.82 4.95
C TYR A 16 -11.92 -0.57 5.25
N TYR A 17 -11.00 -1.20 4.49
CA TYR A 17 -9.58 -0.97 4.73
C TYR A 17 -9.12 0.45 4.40
N ILE A 18 -9.78 1.18 3.49
CA ILE A 18 -9.32 2.52 3.09
C ILE A 18 -9.46 3.50 4.25
N ASP A 19 -10.57 3.42 4.98
CA ASP A 19 -10.80 4.26 6.16
C ASP A 19 -9.80 3.93 7.27
N GLU A 20 -9.50 2.65 7.47
CA GLU A 20 -8.55 2.19 8.49
C GLU A 20 -7.08 2.55 8.18
N LEU A 21 -6.72 2.91 6.93
CA LEU A 21 -5.40 3.50 6.63
C LEU A 21 -5.18 4.85 7.34
N TYR A 22 -6.24 5.52 7.77
CA TYR A 22 -6.20 6.79 8.51
C TYR A 22 -6.39 6.60 10.02
N SER A 23 -6.50 5.36 10.49
CA SER A 23 -6.64 5.03 11.90
C SER A 23 -5.42 5.48 12.69
N GLN A 24 -5.65 6.03 13.88
CA GLN A 24 -4.59 6.32 14.87
C GLN A 24 -4.13 5.04 15.58
N ASP A 25 -4.92 3.97 15.48
CA ASP A 25 -4.53 2.65 15.92
C ASP A 25 -3.59 2.03 14.88
N THR A 26 -2.31 1.90 15.25
CA THR A 26 -1.27 1.38 14.36
C THR A 26 -1.54 -0.05 13.93
N GLN A 27 -2.23 -0.86 14.74
CA GLN A 27 -2.56 -2.23 14.38
C GLN A 27 -3.65 -2.27 13.32
N LYS A 28 -4.70 -1.45 13.46
CA LYS A 28 -5.74 -1.34 12.42
C LYS A 28 -5.19 -0.81 11.11
N CYS A 29 -4.31 0.18 11.18
CA CYS A 29 -3.61 0.70 10.01
C CYS A 29 -2.76 -0.38 9.33
N LEU A 30 -2.01 -1.17 10.11
CA LEU A 30 -1.23 -2.30 9.60
C LEU A 30 -2.12 -3.34 8.90
N ASP A 31 -3.20 -3.78 9.56
CA ASP A 31 -4.14 -4.75 9.01
C ASP A 31 -4.76 -4.24 7.70
N ALA A 32 -5.07 -2.95 7.64
CA ALA A 32 -5.56 -2.28 6.44
C ALA A 32 -4.54 -2.27 5.29
N ILE A 33 -3.27 -1.98 5.56
CA ILE A 33 -2.20 -2.03 4.56
C ILE A 33 -2.03 -3.45 4.02
N VAL A 34 -2.03 -4.46 4.90
CA VAL A 34 -1.93 -5.87 4.48
C VAL A 34 -3.12 -6.30 3.64
N CYS A 35 -4.33 -5.89 4.02
CA CYS A 35 -5.55 -6.14 3.25
C CYS A 35 -5.48 -5.48 1.87
N LEU A 36 -5.09 -4.20 1.81
CA LEU A 36 -4.88 -3.43 0.58
C LEU A 36 -3.90 -4.15 -0.34
N LYS A 37 -2.70 -4.51 0.16
CA LYS A 37 -1.68 -5.25 -0.57
C LYS A 37 -2.26 -6.52 -1.19
N ASN A 38 -2.91 -7.36 -0.39
CA ASN A 38 -3.47 -8.64 -0.83
C ASN A 38 -4.56 -8.43 -1.90
N SER A 39 -5.36 -7.37 -1.77
CA SER A 39 -6.42 -7.05 -2.73
C SER A 39 -5.91 -6.63 -4.11
N VAL A 40 -4.66 -6.20 -4.25
CA VAL A 40 -4.11 -5.74 -5.54
C VAL A 40 -3.23 -6.77 -6.25
N ILE A 41 -2.91 -7.91 -5.61
CA ILE A 41 -2.04 -8.95 -6.19
C ILE A 41 -2.67 -9.52 -7.47
N GLY A 42 -1.87 -9.63 -8.54
CA GLY A 42 -2.30 -10.27 -9.80
C GLY A 42 -3.35 -9.51 -10.62
N SER A 43 -3.87 -8.37 -10.13
CA SER A 43 -5.00 -7.67 -10.76
C SER A 43 -4.68 -6.21 -11.08
N ASN A 44 -4.51 -5.90 -12.38
CA ASN A 44 -4.31 -4.51 -12.82
C ASN A 44 -5.57 -3.66 -12.60
N ARG A 45 -6.76 -4.27 -12.66
CA ARG A 45 -8.02 -3.57 -12.37
C ARG A 45 -8.07 -3.07 -10.92
N GLN A 46 -7.70 -3.91 -9.95
CA GLN A 46 -7.69 -3.51 -8.54
C GLN A 46 -6.59 -2.48 -8.26
N LYS A 47 -5.39 -2.64 -8.81
CA LYS A 47 -4.32 -1.61 -8.74
C LYS A 47 -4.81 -0.26 -9.24
N GLY A 48 -5.42 -0.23 -10.44
CA GLY A 48 -5.96 1.00 -11.02
C GLY A 48 -7.07 1.62 -10.18
N SER A 49 -7.95 0.80 -9.60
CA SER A 49 -8.99 1.27 -8.68
C SER A 49 -8.39 1.91 -7.42
N VAL A 50 -7.39 1.29 -6.81
CA VAL A 50 -6.71 1.82 -5.61
C VAL A 50 -6.00 3.13 -5.91
N ILE A 51 -5.29 3.21 -7.04
CA ILE A 51 -4.58 4.43 -7.45
C ILE A 51 -5.58 5.56 -7.74
N ALA A 52 -6.67 5.27 -8.46
CA ALA A 52 -7.72 6.25 -8.76
C ALA A 52 -8.48 6.75 -7.52
N GLN A 53 -8.54 5.95 -6.45
CA GLN A 53 -9.12 6.34 -5.16
C GLN A 53 -8.20 7.24 -4.32
N GLY A 54 -7.00 7.58 -4.81
CA GLY A 54 -6.09 8.49 -4.11
C GLY A 54 -5.43 7.87 -2.88
N VAL A 55 -5.28 6.54 -2.84
CA VAL A 55 -4.65 5.83 -1.72
C VAL A 55 -3.13 6.03 -1.67
N VAL A 56 -2.48 6.24 -2.83
CA VAL A 56 -1.01 6.32 -2.91
C VAL A 56 -0.42 7.47 -2.08
N PRO A 57 -0.94 8.71 -2.10
CA PRO A 57 -0.49 9.78 -1.21
C PRO A 57 -0.51 9.38 0.28
N ARG A 58 -1.49 8.59 0.72
CA ARG A 58 -1.54 8.12 2.11
C ARG A 58 -0.44 7.10 2.41
N LEU A 59 -0.16 6.18 1.49
CA LEU A 59 0.98 5.26 1.62
C LEU A 59 2.32 6.02 1.65
N VAL A 60 2.47 7.05 0.83
CA VAL A 60 3.65 7.94 0.85
C VAL A 60 3.84 8.57 2.23
N GLN A 61 2.76 9.10 2.84
CA GLN A 61 2.81 9.65 4.19
C GLN A 61 3.23 8.60 5.22
N LEU A 62 2.61 7.42 5.20
CA LEU A 62 2.89 6.33 6.15
C LEU A 62 4.34 5.85 6.08
N LEU A 63 4.94 5.75 4.88
CA LEU A 63 6.34 5.35 4.75
C LEU A 63 7.30 6.46 5.18
N SER A 64 6.95 7.73 4.93
CA SER A 64 7.77 8.89 5.29
C SER A 64 7.79 9.19 6.80
N ASP A 65 6.78 8.75 7.55
CA ASP A 65 6.69 8.98 8.98
C ASP A 65 7.59 8.00 9.74
N THR A 66 8.76 8.48 10.15
CA THR A 66 9.74 7.69 10.91
C THR A 66 9.33 7.42 12.36
N SER A 67 8.24 8.02 12.85
CA SER A 67 7.70 7.73 14.19
C SER A 67 6.80 6.49 14.20
N LEU A 68 6.32 6.04 13.04
CA LEU A 68 5.51 4.83 12.93
C LEU A 68 6.32 3.56 13.15
N PRO A 69 5.68 2.47 13.65
CA PRO A 69 6.33 1.17 13.77
C PRO A 69 6.95 0.71 12.46
N LEU A 70 8.15 0.10 12.52
CA LEU A 70 8.87 -0.39 11.35
C LEU A 70 8.04 -1.35 10.49
N GLU A 71 7.18 -2.15 11.10
CA GLU A 71 6.31 -3.08 10.38
C GLU A 71 5.28 -2.37 9.49
N VAL A 72 4.68 -1.29 9.98
CA VAL A 72 3.76 -0.43 9.18
C VAL A 72 4.50 0.14 7.98
N ARG A 73 5.70 0.69 8.20
CA ARG A 73 6.53 1.26 7.13
C ARG A 73 6.96 0.19 6.11
N ARG A 74 7.36 -1.00 6.57
CA ARG A 74 7.75 -2.12 5.72
C ARG A 74 6.59 -2.58 4.84
N GLU A 75 5.43 -2.88 5.43
CA GLU A 75 4.27 -3.31 4.64
C GLU A 75 3.79 -2.21 3.69
N THR A 76 3.95 -0.94 4.06
CA THR A 76 3.68 0.20 3.17
C THR A 76 4.60 0.18 1.94
N ALA A 77 5.91 -0.01 2.13
CA ALA A 77 6.88 -0.13 1.03
C ALA A 77 6.56 -1.32 0.11
N VAL A 78 6.28 -2.50 0.69
CA VAL A 78 5.86 -3.70 -0.07
C VAL A 78 4.58 -3.43 -0.88
N THR A 79 3.65 -2.66 -0.31
CA THR A 79 2.38 -2.33 -0.99
C THR A 79 2.60 -1.38 -2.16
N LEU A 80 3.45 -0.36 -2.01
CA LEU A 80 3.87 0.52 -3.11
C LEU A 80 4.54 -0.29 -4.23
N GLY A 81 5.44 -1.22 -3.90
CA GLY A 81 6.04 -2.14 -4.87
C GLY A 81 5.01 -3.05 -5.56
N SER A 82 3.97 -3.48 -4.84
CA SER A 82 2.88 -4.28 -5.40
C SER A 82 2.03 -3.49 -6.40
N LEU A 83 1.79 -2.19 -6.15
CA LEU A 83 1.13 -1.30 -7.11
C LEU A 83 2.01 -1.04 -8.34
N ALA A 84 3.33 -0.94 -8.15
CA ALA A 84 4.30 -0.72 -9.24
C ALA A 84 4.42 -1.91 -10.21
N LYS A 85 4.04 -3.13 -9.79
CA LYS A 85 3.88 -4.32 -10.68
C LYS A 85 2.63 -4.24 -11.56
N GLY A 86 2.23 -3.02 -11.93
CA GLY A 86 1.03 -2.69 -12.71
C GLY A 86 1.34 -2.41 -14.17
N THR A 87 0.53 -1.56 -14.80
CA THR A 87 0.78 -1.03 -16.15
C THR A 87 1.73 0.16 -16.09
N ASP A 88 2.26 0.58 -17.23
CA ASP A 88 3.10 1.79 -17.34
C ASP A 88 2.37 3.05 -16.82
N ALA A 89 1.05 3.12 -17.01
CA ALA A 89 0.22 4.19 -16.46
C ALA A 89 0.23 4.20 -14.92
N HIS A 90 0.13 3.03 -14.28
CA HIS A 90 0.24 2.92 -12.82
C HIS A 90 1.63 3.36 -12.34
N ILE A 91 2.69 2.89 -12.99
CA ILE A 91 4.08 3.26 -12.65
C ILE A 91 4.25 4.78 -12.77
N LYS A 92 3.77 5.38 -13.86
CA LYS A 92 3.81 6.83 -14.05
C LYS A 92 3.11 7.58 -12.92
N GLN A 93 1.92 7.16 -12.53
CA GLN A 93 1.19 7.79 -11.42
C GLN A 93 1.93 7.68 -10.08
N LEU A 94 2.62 6.56 -9.81
CA LEU A 94 3.46 6.41 -8.61
C LEU A 94 4.67 7.36 -8.64
N ILE A 95 5.30 7.52 -9.82
CA ILE A 95 6.40 8.47 -10.01
C ILE A 95 5.92 9.90 -9.77
N ASP A 96 4.77 10.27 -10.33
CA ASP A 96 4.21 11.62 -10.25
C ASP A 96 3.88 12.04 -8.80
N VAL A 97 3.74 11.07 -7.87
CA VAL A 97 3.55 11.32 -6.42
C VAL A 97 4.80 11.05 -5.57
N ASN A 98 5.98 11.05 -6.18
CA ASN A 98 7.29 10.95 -5.50
C ASN A 98 7.55 9.64 -4.75
N VAL A 99 7.01 8.51 -5.21
CA VAL A 99 7.31 7.20 -4.61
C VAL A 99 8.80 6.84 -4.75
N VAL A 100 9.41 7.09 -5.91
CA VAL A 100 10.81 6.69 -6.17
C VAL A 100 11.81 7.41 -5.24
N PRO A 101 11.80 8.76 -5.11
CA PRO A 101 12.67 9.43 -4.15
C PRO A 101 12.46 8.96 -2.71
N LEU A 102 11.22 8.66 -2.32
CA LEU A 102 10.90 8.20 -0.97
C LEU A 102 11.50 6.81 -0.66
N LEU A 103 11.41 5.87 -1.60
CA LEU A 103 12.00 4.54 -1.44
C LEU A 103 13.53 4.63 -1.34
N LEU A 104 14.16 5.42 -2.22
CA LEU A 104 15.61 5.66 -2.17
C LEU A 104 16.05 6.30 -0.84
N ASN A 105 15.31 7.31 -0.36
CA ASN A 105 15.59 7.92 0.93
C ASN A 105 15.47 6.91 2.09
N SER A 106 14.49 6.01 2.01
CA SER A 106 14.29 4.95 3.01
C SER A 106 15.45 3.95 3.02
N VAL A 107 15.98 3.59 1.84
CA VAL A 107 17.19 2.75 1.71
C VAL A 107 18.43 3.44 2.29
N MET A 108 18.60 4.74 2.06
CA MET A 108 19.79 5.47 2.49
C MET A 108 19.80 5.84 3.97
N SER A 109 18.62 5.94 4.60
CA SER A 109 18.46 6.46 5.96
C SER A 109 18.13 5.39 7.01
N SER A 110 17.87 4.14 6.59
CA SER A 110 17.45 3.06 7.48
C SER A 110 18.58 2.06 7.71
N ASP A 111 18.84 1.72 8.97
CA ASP A 111 19.69 0.59 9.37
C ASP A 111 18.91 -0.75 9.41
N ASP A 112 17.58 -0.71 9.29
CA ASP A 112 16.75 -1.92 9.29
C ASP A 112 16.78 -2.61 7.91
N LEU A 113 17.40 -3.80 7.88
CA LEU A 113 17.58 -4.59 6.66
C LEU A 113 16.25 -4.99 6.00
N LYS A 114 15.18 -5.22 6.78
CA LYS A 114 13.88 -5.67 6.24
C LYS A 114 13.13 -4.53 5.56
N LEU A 115 13.20 -3.32 6.12
CA LEU A 115 12.67 -2.12 5.49
C LEU A 115 13.45 -1.79 4.22
N THR A 116 14.78 -1.89 4.27
CA THR A 116 15.64 -1.70 3.09
C THR A 116 15.32 -2.71 2.00
N GLU A 117 15.20 -4.00 2.33
CA GLU A 117 14.78 -5.05 1.40
C GLU A 117 13.41 -4.74 0.78
N ALA A 118 12.45 -4.27 1.58
CA ALA A 118 11.11 -3.92 1.08
C ALA A 118 11.10 -2.73 0.11
N CYS A 119 12.15 -1.90 0.10
CA CYS A 119 12.27 -0.74 -0.78
C CYS A 119 13.04 -1.02 -2.09
N LEU A 120 13.68 -2.18 -2.21
CA LEU A 120 14.46 -2.63 -3.38
C LEU A 120 13.64 -3.53 -4.30
#